data_AF-A0A948KPL2-F1
#
_entry.id   AF-A0A948KPL2-F1
#
_cell.length_a   1.000
_cell.length_b   1.000
_cell.length_c   1.000
_cell.angle_alpha   90.00
_cell.angle_beta   90.00
_cell.angle_gamma   90.00
#
_symmetry.space_group_name_H-M   'P 1'
#
loop_
_entity.id
_entity.type
_entity.pdbx_description
1 polymer ?
#
loop_
_entity_poly.entity_id
_entity_poly.type
_entity_poly.pdbx_seq_one_letter_code
_entity_poly.pdbx_strand_id
1 'polypeptide(L)'
;MPSKDTQFRLVADFSPTGDQPAAIKKLLEGLEKGERHQTLLGATGTGKTFTMANIVQEVQRPTLVLAHNKTLAAQLCSEFS
;
A
#
# COMPACT_ATOMS: atom_id res chain seq x y z
N MET A 1 1.17 -23.40 7.79
CA MET A 1 0.49 -22.36 6.98
C MET A 1 -0.09 -21.34 7.94
N PRO A 2 0.10 -20.03 7.73
CA PRO A 2 -0.54 -19.02 8.59
C PRO A 2 -2.05 -19.25 8.59
N SER A 3 -2.69 -19.16 9.76
CA SER A 3 -4.14 -19.24 9.88
C SER A 3 -4.78 -18.06 9.14
N LYS A 4 -5.98 -18.27 8.59
CA LYS A 4 -6.73 -17.30 7.76
C LYS A 4 -6.91 -15.93 8.43
N ASP A 5 -6.78 -15.86 9.75
CA ASP A 5 -6.91 -14.66 10.59
C ASP A 5 -5.67 -13.76 10.62
N THR A 6 -4.54 -14.19 10.04
CA THR A 6 -3.29 -13.39 10.03
C THR A 6 -3.00 -12.71 8.69
N GLN A 7 -3.88 -12.87 7.70
CA GLN A 7 -3.72 -12.22 6.41
C GLN A 7 -4.16 -10.75 6.47
N PHE A 8 -3.39 -9.87 5.82
CA PHE A 8 -3.82 -8.50 5.62
C PHE A 8 -5.05 -8.46 4.72
N ARG A 9 -6.11 -7.76 5.15
CA ARG A 9 -7.34 -7.57 4.37
C ARG A 9 -7.68 -6.09 4.36
N LEU A 10 -7.66 -5.50 3.18
CA LEU A 10 -8.12 -4.15 2.93
C LEU A 10 -9.65 -4.13 2.97
N VAL A 11 -10.19 -3.24 3.80
CA VAL A 11 -11.62 -2.95 3.87
C VAL A 11 -11.81 -1.54 3.35
N ALA A 12 -12.52 -1.41 2.22
CA ALA A 12 -12.85 -0.12 1.63
C ALA A 12 -14.15 -0.25 0.84
N ASP A 13 -14.96 0.82 0.84
CA ASP A 13 -16.22 0.89 0.08
C ASP A 13 -16.01 1.16 -1.42
N PHE A 14 -14.76 1.32 -1.84
CA PHE A 14 -14.38 1.69 -3.20
C PHE A 14 -13.21 0.85 -3.69
N SER A 15 -13.15 0.67 -5.01
CA SER A 15 -12.08 -0.05 -5.71
C SER A 15 -11.03 0.91 -6.26
N PRO A 16 -9.81 0.44 -6.57
CA PRO A 16 -8.81 1.26 -7.24
C PRO A 16 -9.32 1.82 -8.58
N THR A 17 -9.15 3.12 -8.79
CA THR A 17 -9.61 3.84 -9.99
C THR A 17 -8.50 4.68 -10.62
N GLY A 18 -8.69 5.12 -11.87
CA GLY A 18 -7.73 5.95 -12.59
C GLY A 18 -6.41 5.21 -12.81
N ASP A 19 -5.28 5.84 -12.47
CA ASP A 19 -3.95 5.25 -12.65
C ASP A 19 -3.55 4.27 -11.54
N GLN A 20 -4.36 4.16 -10.47
CA GLN A 20 -4.02 3.31 -9.32
C GLN A 20 -3.83 1.83 -9.70
N PRO A 21 -4.72 1.17 -10.49
CA PRO A 21 -4.54 -0.23 -10.85
C PRO A 21 -3.21 -0.50 -11.58
N ALA A 22 -2.81 0.40 -12.48
CA ALA A 22 -1.57 0.28 -13.23
C ALA A 22 -0.34 0.48 -12.31
N ALA A 23 -0.41 1.45 -11.39
CA ALA A 23 0.64 1.70 -10.42
C ALA A 23 0.83 0.51 -9.44
N ILE A 24 -0.28 -0.05 -8.94
CA ILE A 24 -0.26 -1.24 -8.07
C ILE A 24 0.40 -2.40 -8.81
N LYS A 25 -0.07 -2.73 -10.02
CA LYS A 25 0.48 -3.83 -10.82
C LYS A 25 1.98 -3.68 -11.05
N LYS A 26 2.43 -2.49 -11.46
CA LYS A 26 3.84 -2.22 -11.74
C LYS A 26 4.72 -2.43 -10.49
N LEU A 27 4.27 -1.96 -9.33
CA LEU A 27 5.02 -2.10 -8.09
C LEU A 27 5.07 -3.55 -7.60
N LEU A 28 3.97 -4.30 -7.77
CA LEU A 28 3.93 -5.74 -7.48
C LEU A 28 4.91 -6.52 -8.35
N GLU A 29 4.92 -6.27 -9.66
CA GLU A 29 5.86 -6.91 -10.58
C GLU A 29 7.32 -6.62 -10.20
N GLY A 30 7.64 -5.39 -9.79
CA GLY A 30 8.98 -5.06 -9.31
C GLY A 30 9.35 -5.81 -8.02
N LEU A 31 8.39 -5.98 -7.10
CA LEU A 31 8.60 -6.75 -5.87
C LEU A 31 8.82 -8.24 -6.15
N GLU A 32 8.08 -8.82 -7.10
CA GLU A 32 8.25 -10.19 -7.56
C GLU A 32 9.61 -10.42 -8.24
N LYS A 33 10.09 -9.44 -9.01
CA LYS A 33 11.42 -9.45 -9.64
C LYS A 33 12.57 -9.24 -8.64
N GLY A 34 12.26 -8.93 -7.37
CA GLY A 34 13.26 -8.68 -6.33
C GLY A 34 13.91 -7.29 -6.42
N GLU A 35 13.26 -6.33 -7.09
CA GLU A 35 13.72 -4.94 -7.13
C GLU A 35 13.72 -4.34 -5.72
N ARG A 36 14.90 -3.95 -5.23
CA ARG A 36 15.07 -3.43 -3.86
C ARG A 36 14.49 -2.04 -3.64
N HIS A 37 14.49 -1.21 -4.69
CA HIS A 37 14.08 0.18 -4.61
C HIS A 37 13.10 0.48 -5.73
N GLN A 38 11.94 1.00 -5.35
CA GLN A 38 10.88 1.39 -6.27
C GLN A 38 10.26 2.71 -5.80
N THR A 39 9.75 3.51 -6.74
CA THR A 39 9.18 4.81 -6.45
C THR A 39 7.76 4.90 -7.00
N LEU A 40 6.79 5.19 -6.13
CA LEU A 40 5.44 5.55 -6.54
C LEU A 40 5.37 7.05 -6.83
N LEU A 41 5.37 7.41 -8.11
CA LEU A 41 5.09 8.78 -8.54
C LEU A 41 3.58 8.99 -8.60
N GLY A 42 3.03 9.74 -7.65
CA GLY A 42 1.60 10.06 -7.60
C GLY A 42 1.37 11.50 -7.14
N ALA A 43 0.49 12.22 -7.84
CA ALA A 43 0.12 13.58 -7.47
C ALA A 43 -0.56 13.63 -6.09
N THR A 44 -0.64 14.82 -5.50
CA THR A 44 -1.38 15.03 -4.24
C THR A 44 -2.86 14.75 -4.46
N GLY A 45 -3.52 14.06 -3.52
CA GLY A 45 -4.94 13.72 -3.62
C GLY A 45 -5.27 12.47 -4.45
N THR A 46 -4.31 11.79 -5.06
CA THR A 46 -4.57 10.58 -5.88
C THR A 46 -4.72 9.28 -5.09
N GLY A 47 -4.83 9.35 -3.75
CA GLY A 47 -5.01 8.17 -2.90
C GLY A 47 -3.76 7.28 -2.77
N LYS A 48 -2.57 7.87 -2.59
CA LYS A 48 -1.30 7.10 -2.44
C LYS A 48 -1.34 6.09 -1.29
N THR A 49 -1.97 6.43 -0.16
CA THR A 49 -2.14 5.49 0.95
C THR A 49 -2.96 4.27 0.53
N PHE A 50 -4.07 4.49 -0.18
CA PHE A 50 -4.92 3.41 -0.68
C PHE A 50 -4.19 2.52 -1.70
N THR A 51 -3.39 3.12 -2.59
CA THR A 51 -2.50 2.37 -3.48
C THR A 51 -1.53 1.48 -2.69
N MET A 52 -0.89 2.00 -1.64
CA MET A 52 0.02 1.22 -0.80
C MET A 52 -0.71 0.14 0.00
N ALA A 53 -1.92 0.40 0.49
CA ALA A 53 -2.71 -0.58 1.23
C ALA A 53 -3.07 -1.80 0.35
N ASN A 54 -3.42 -1.57 -0.92
CA ASN A 54 -3.63 -2.64 -1.89
C ASN A 54 -2.35 -3.48 -2.08
N ILE A 55 -1.19 -2.84 -2.21
CA ILE A 55 0.09 -3.55 -2.36
C ILE A 55 0.40 -4.40 -1.12
N VAL A 56 0.19 -3.87 0.09
CA VAL A 56 0.41 -4.62 1.34
C VAL A 56 -0.52 -5.83 1.43
N GLN A 57 -1.79 -5.68 1.04
CA GLN A 57 -2.73 -6.79 0.94
C GLN A 57 -2.24 -7.85 -0.06
N GLU A 58 -1.82 -7.49 -1.26
CA GLU A 58 -1.41 -8.50 -2.25
C GLU A 58 -0.11 -9.22 -1.84
N VAL A 59 0.84 -8.49 -1.25
CA VAL A 59 2.17 -9.02 -0.93
C VAL A 59 2.20 -9.85 0.34
N GLN A 60 1.27 -9.62 1.27
CA GLN A 60 1.15 -10.35 2.54
C GLN A 60 2.46 -10.37 3.36
N ARG A 61 3.16 -9.23 3.42
CA ARG A 61 4.41 -9.07 4.19
C ARG A 61 4.27 -7.99 5.25
N PRO A 62 4.81 -8.19 6.47
CA PRO A 62 4.93 -7.14 7.46
C PRO A 62 5.64 -5.91 6.87
N THR A 63 5.00 -4.75 6.97
CA THR A 63 5.43 -3.52 6.29
C THR A 63 5.64 -2.41 7.32
N LEU A 64 6.75 -1.68 7.18
CA LEU A 64 7.07 -0.49 7.97
C LEU A 64 6.85 0.77 7.13
N VAL A 65 5.93 1.64 7.58
CA VAL A 65 5.69 2.94 6.95
C VAL A 65 6.41 4.02 7.74
N LEU A 66 7.28 4.79 7.09
CA LEU A 66 8.03 5.88 7.70
C LEU A 66 7.48 7.23 7.21
N ALA A 67 7.20 8.12 8.16
CA ALA A 67 6.77 9.49 7.90
C ALA A 67 7.79 10.49 8.45
N HIS A 68 7.95 11.63 7.79
CA HIS A 68 8.93 12.64 8.16
C HIS A 68 8.54 13.48 9.39
N ASN A 69 7.30 13.36 9.88
CA ASN A 69 6.85 14.05 11.08
C ASN A 69 5.74 13.26 11.81
N LYS A 70 5.47 13.67 13.06
CA LYS A 70 4.50 13.02 13.94
C LYS A 70 3.05 13.17 13.48
N THR A 71 2.70 14.32 12.91
CA THR A 71 1.33 14.59 12.43
C THR A 71 0.96 13.66 11.28
N LEU A 72 1.84 13.52 10.29
CA LEU A 72 1.66 12.64 9.14
C LEU A 72 1.70 11.17 9.57
N ALA A 73 2.56 10.80 10.53
CA ALA A 73 2.56 9.46 11.11
C ALA A 73 1.21 9.11 11.74
N ALA A 74 0.63 10.05 12.51
CA ALA A 74 -0.68 9.86 13.13
C ALA A 74 -1.81 9.75 12.07
N GLN A 75 -1.76 10.58 11.02
CA GLN A 75 -2.71 10.51 9.90
C GLN A 75 -2.66 9.16 9.19
N LEU A 76 -1.45 8.71 8.81
CA LEU A 76 -1.26 7.41 8.16
C LEU A 76 -1.70 6.27 9.06
N CYS A 77 -1.38 6.32 10.36
CA CYS A 77 -1.84 5.32 11.31
C CYS A 77 -3.37 5.21 11.31
N SER A 78 -4.07 6.35 11.33
CA SER A 78 -5.54 6.38 11.26
C SER A 78 -6.08 5.86 9.93
N GLU A 79 -5.38 6.07 8.81
CA GLU A 79 -5.78 5.57 7.49
C GLU A 79 -5.56 4.06 7.31
N PHE A 80 -4.64 3.45 8.09
CA PHE A 80 -4.33 2.02 8.06
C PHE A 80 -4.95 1.20 9.20
N SER A 81 -5.73 1.84 10.09
CA SER A 81 -6.38 1.20 11.24
C SER A 81 -7.64 0.42 10.88
#